data_AF-A0A136KGJ5-F1
#
_entry.id   AF-A0A136KGJ5-F1
#
_cell.length_a   1.000
_cell.length_b   1.000
_cell.length_c   1.000
_cell.angle_alpha   90.00
_cell.angle_beta   90.00
_cell.angle_gamma   90.00
#
_symmetry.space_group_name_H-M   'P 1'
#
loop_
_entity.id
_entity.type
_entity.pdbx_description
1 polymer ?
#
loop_
_entity_poly.entity_id
_entity_poly.type
_entity_poly.pdbx_seq_one_letter_code
_entity_poly.pdbx_strand_id
1 'polypeptide(L)'
;MNQGLVLRGITFIALAVAFFVGRQSVFRSIEYKRDQRSLTYYNETFLRKQGVTLLYGDGKTPYNYCLWSMDGGKTWYEVDEKDDKFRIIREADPKLISTLEGVDALIRHVEKHGPLTLTGNRAAGDLKLLQDSGFTVKVDGQ
;
A
#
# COMPACT_ATOMS: atom_id res chain seq x y z
N MET A 1 59.50 33.93 -8.35
CA MET A 1 58.42 32.96 -8.12
C MET A 1 57.65 32.75 -9.41
N ASN A 2 57.66 31.53 -9.97
CA ASN A 2 57.03 31.23 -11.26
C ASN A 2 55.51 31.17 -11.12
N GLN A 3 54.83 32.30 -11.38
CA GLN A 3 53.37 32.44 -11.27
C GLN A 3 52.61 31.40 -12.12
N GLY A 4 53.18 30.94 -13.25
CA GLY A 4 52.59 29.90 -14.09
C GLY A 4 52.55 28.49 -13.47
N LEU A 5 53.44 28.19 -12.52
CA LEU A 5 53.48 26.88 -11.85
C LEU A 5 52.46 26.80 -10.70
N VAL A 6 52.26 27.93 -10.01
CA VAL A 6 51.23 28.09 -8.97
C VAL A 6 49.83 28.02 -9.58
N LEU A 7 49.61 28.67 -10.72
CA LEU A 7 48.30 28.67 -11.39
C LEU A 7 47.89 27.27 -11.85
N ARG A 8 48.81 26.50 -12.44
CA ARG A 8 48.56 25.11 -12.87
C ARG A 8 48.26 24.18 -11.70
N GLY A 9 48.94 24.36 -10.56
CA GLY A 9 48.66 23.60 -9.34
C GLY A 9 47.25 23.84 -8.80
N ILE A 10 46.81 25.11 -8.77
CA ILE A 10 45.46 25.48 -8.32
C ILE A 10 44.38 24.90 -9.25
N THR A 11 44.60 24.92 -10.57
CA THR A 11 43.64 24.34 -11.53
C THR A 11 43.48 22.83 -11.37
N PHE A 12 44.58 22.09 -11.12
CA PHE A 12 44.52 20.66 -10.87
C PHE A 12 43.78 20.31 -9.58
N ILE A 13 43.98 21.09 -8.52
CA ILE A 13 43.27 20.90 -7.25
C ILE A 13 41.77 21.17 -7.45
N ALA A 14 41.40 22.25 -8.16
CA ALA A 14 40.01 22.56 -8.44
C ALA A 14 39.32 21.46 -9.28
N LEU A 15 40.01 20.90 -10.28
CA LEU A 15 39.52 19.76 -11.07
C LEU A 15 39.35 18.49 -10.23
N ALA A 16 40.29 18.20 -9.34
CA ALA A 16 40.21 17.04 -8.46
C ALA A 16 39.03 17.16 -7.48
N VAL A 17 38.79 18.36 -6.92
CA VAL A 17 37.64 18.64 -6.05
C VAL A 17 36.33 18.51 -6.82
N ALA A 18 36.22 19.10 -8.02
CA ALA A 18 35.02 18.99 -8.84
C ALA A 18 34.72 17.54 -9.24
N PHE A 19 35.76 16.77 -9.60
CA PHE A 19 35.62 15.35 -9.91
C PHE A 19 35.17 14.52 -8.69
N PHE A 20 35.74 14.79 -7.51
CA PHE A 20 35.36 14.13 -6.27
C PHE A 20 33.90 14.43 -5.87
N VAL A 21 33.49 15.69 -5.92
CA VAL A 21 32.11 16.12 -5.63
C VAL A 21 31.13 15.50 -6.63
N GLY A 22 31.46 15.53 -7.93
CA GLY A 22 30.62 14.92 -8.97
C GLY A 22 30.49 13.40 -8.80
N ARG A 23 31.57 12.71 -8.44
CA ARG A 23 31.52 11.27 -8.14
C ARG A 23 30.66 10.99 -6.91
N GLN A 24 30.79 11.79 -5.86
CA GLN A 24 30.00 11.65 -4.63
C GLN A 24 28.50 11.91 -4.87
N SER A 25 28.14 12.88 -5.72
CA SER A 25 26.74 13.13 -6.08
C SER A 25 26.13 11.99 -6.90
N VAL A 26 26.91 11.40 -7.82
CA VAL A 26 26.46 10.23 -8.60
C VAL A 26 26.22 9.03 -7.68
N PHE A 27 27.15 8.72 -6.77
CA PHE A 27 26.96 7.63 -5.80
C PHE A 27 25.71 7.83 -4.94
N ARG A 28 25.53 9.03 -4.37
CA ARG A 28 24.31 9.35 -3.59
C ARG A 28 23.03 9.21 -4.41
N SER A 29 23.05 9.58 -5.70
CA SER A 29 21.89 9.43 -6.58
C SER A 29 21.56 7.97 -6.91
N ILE A 30 22.58 7.10 -7.00
CA ILE A 30 22.41 5.67 -7.25
C ILE A 30 21.89 4.96 -6.00
N GLU A 31 22.43 5.30 -4.82
CA GLU A 31 21.95 4.82 -3.53
C GLU A 31 20.49 5.21 -3.31
N TYR A 32 20.15 6.51 -3.48
CA TYR A 32 18.77 6.99 -3.37
C TYR A 32 17.79 6.26 -4.30
N LYS A 33 18.18 6.01 -5.56
CA LYS A 33 17.35 5.25 -6.52
C LYS A 33 17.21 3.77 -6.14
N ARG A 34 18.25 3.15 -5.58
CA ARG A 34 18.19 1.77 -5.08
C ARG A 34 17.29 1.67 -3.86
N ASP A 35 17.38 2.61 -2.94
CA ASP A 35 16.53 2.66 -1.75
C ASP A 35 15.07 2.89 -2.12
N GLN A 36 14.79 3.79 -3.06
CA GLN A 36 13.45 3.95 -3.62
C GLN A 36 12.93 2.68 -4.26
N ARG A 37 13.74 1.99 -5.09
CA ARG A 37 13.31 0.75 -5.74
C ARG A 37 13.03 -0.36 -4.72
N SER A 38 13.82 -0.45 -3.66
CA SER A 38 13.62 -1.40 -2.56
C SER A 38 12.35 -1.07 -1.76
N LEU A 39 12.07 0.22 -1.53
CA LEU A 39 10.83 0.67 -0.87
C LEU A 39 9.60 0.43 -1.74
N THR A 40 9.67 0.69 -3.04
CA THR A 40 8.60 0.37 -3.98
C THR A 40 8.34 -1.13 -4.01
N TYR A 41 9.39 -1.95 -4.14
CA TYR A 41 9.26 -3.40 -4.09
C TYR A 41 8.65 -3.86 -2.76
N TYR A 42 9.09 -3.30 -1.63
CA TYR A 42 8.54 -3.62 -0.32
C TYR A 42 7.06 -3.26 -0.23
N ASN A 43 6.67 -2.05 -0.65
CA ASN A 43 5.29 -1.59 -0.61
C ASN A 43 4.37 -2.34 -1.58
N GLU A 44 4.90 -2.81 -2.72
CA GLU A 44 4.15 -3.59 -3.70
C GLU A 44 4.01 -5.06 -3.29
N THR A 45 4.99 -5.59 -2.54
CA THR A 45 5.05 -7.03 -2.19
C THR A 45 4.47 -7.31 -0.81
N PHE A 46 4.74 -6.44 0.16
CA PHE A 46 4.30 -6.58 1.54
C PHE A 46 3.10 -5.68 1.81
N LEU A 47 1.91 -6.30 1.76
CA LEU A 47 0.65 -5.60 2.02
C LEU A 47 0.14 -5.97 3.41
N ARG A 48 -0.44 -4.99 4.11
CA ARG A 48 -1.06 -5.17 5.43
C ARG A 48 -2.49 -4.64 5.42
N LYS A 49 -3.42 -5.41 5.98
CA LYS A 49 -4.79 -5.01 6.29
C LYS A 49 -5.06 -5.31 7.76
N GLN A 50 -5.49 -4.33 8.53
CA GLN A 50 -5.81 -4.53 9.94
C GLN A 50 -7.04 -3.74 10.33
N GLY A 51 -7.83 -4.28 11.26
CA GLY A 51 -8.98 -3.59 11.78
C GLY A 51 -10.01 -4.54 12.39
N VAL A 52 -11.23 -4.03 12.45
CA VAL A 52 -12.38 -4.73 13.02
C VAL A 52 -13.54 -4.61 12.04
N THR A 53 -14.28 -5.70 11.83
CA THR A 53 -15.48 -5.68 10.99
C THR A 53 -16.61 -6.51 11.58
N LEU A 54 -17.85 -6.05 11.39
CA LEU A 54 -19.07 -6.83 11.64
C LEU A 54 -19.62 -7.46 10.36
N LEU A 55 -19.09 -7.09 9.19
CA LEU A 55 -19.58 -7.57 7.89
C LEU A 55 -19.12 -9.00 7.57
N TYR A 56 -18.26 -9.57 8.41
CA TYR A 56 -17.76 -10.92 8.30
C TYR A 56 -18.20 -11.75 9.51
N GLY A 57 -18.59 -13.01 9.28
CA GLY A 57 -19.10 -13.90 10.33
C GLY A 57 -20.61 -13.80 10.53
N ASP A 58 -21.04 -13.64 11.78
CA ASP A 58 -22.46 -13.71 12.21
C ASP A 58 -23.19 -12.36 12.19
N GLY A 59 -22.50 -11.26 11.83
CA GLY A 59 -23.06 -9.92 11.84
C GLY A 59 -23.25 -9.30 13.23
N LYS A 60 -22.88 -10.01 14.31
CA LYS A 60 -23.14 -9.62 15.70
C LYS A 60 -21.85 -9.51 16.51
N THR A 61 -20.89 -10.38 16.24
CA THR A 61 -19.61 -10.45 16.91
C THR A 61 -18.55 -9.76 16.06
N PRO A 62 -17.90 -8.68 16.56
CA PRO A 62 -16.84 -8.03 15.81
C PRO A 62 -15.68 -8.98 15.53
N TYR A 63 -15.27 -9.07 14.27
CA TYR A 63 -14.10 -9.82 13.85
C TYR A 63 -12.89 -8.90 13.81
N ASN A 64 -11.94 -9.11 14.72
CA ASN A 64 -10.64 -8.45 14.68
C ASN A 64 -9.73 -9.19 13.71
N TYR A 65 -9.18 -8.49 12.72
CA TYR A 65 -8.27 -9.08 11.74
C TYR A 65 -6.95 -8.31 11.69
N CYS A 66 -5.87 -9.07 11.53
CA CYS A 66 -4.55 -8.58 11.16
C CYS A 66 -4.04 -9.49 10.05
N LEU A 67 -4.04 -8.98 8.83
CA LEU A 67 -3.79 -9.73 7.60
C LEU A 67 -2.55 -9.19 6.89
N TRP A 68 -1.70 -10.10 6.47
CA TRP A 68 -0.45 -9.77 5.79
C TRP A 68 -0.36 -10.59 4.52
N SER A 69 0.08 -9.94 3.44
CA SER A 69 0.47 -10.60 2.20
C SER A 69 1.94 -10.29 1.94
N MET A 70 2.67 -11.30 1.47
CA MET A 70 4.10 -11.22 1.16
C MET A 70 4.36 -11.45 -0.34
N ASP A 71 3.30 -11.47 -1.15
CA ASP A 71 3.32 -11.78 -2.58
C ASP A 71 2.50 -10.80 -3.42
N GLY A 72 2.28 -9.59 -2.88
CA GLY A 72 1.53 -8.52 -3.55
C GLY A 72 0.04 -8.75 -3.59
N GLY A 73 -0.51 -9.41 -2.57
CA GLY A 73 -1.95 -9.61 -2.38
C GLY A 73 -2.51 -10.88 -3.00
N LYS A 74 -1.66 -11.79 -3.51
CA LYS A 74 -2.13 -13.07 -4.07
C LYS A 74 -2.56 -14.04 -2.97
N THR A 75 -1.79 -14.08 -1.89
CA THR A 75 -2.07 -14.88 -0.69
C THR A 75 -2.06 -13.98 0.53
N TRP A 76 -3.05 -14.17 1.40
CA TRP A 76 -3.18 -13.43 2.65
C TRP A 76 -3.12 -14.38 3.83
N TYR A 77 -2.45 -13.94 4.89
CA TYR A 77 -2.28 -14.71 6.12
C TYR A 77 -2.82 -13.93 7.31
N GLU A 78 -3.49 -14.64 8.21
CA GLU A 78 -3.80 -14.12 9.54
C GLU A 78 -2.53 -14.16 10.40
N VAL A 79 -2.23 -13.03 11.02
CA VAL A 79 -1.02 -12.84 11.80
C VAL A 79 -1.37 -12.44 13.22
N ASP A 80 -0.69 -13.06 14.18
CA ASP A 80 -0.69 -12.64 15.57
C ASP A 80 0.54 -11.75 15.80
N GLU A 81 0.34 -10.54 16.33
CA GLU A 81 1.40 -9.60 16.69
C GLU A 81 1.58 -9.66 18.20
N LYS A 82 2.70 -10.22 18.64
CA LYS A 82 3.02 -10.36 20.07
C LYS A 82 4.50 -10.06 20.31
N ASP A 83 4.78 -9.15 21.23
CA ASP A 83 6.14 -8.80 21.68
C ASP A 83 7.09 -8.45 20.52
N ASP A 84 6.66 -7.55 19.62
CA ASP A 84 7.36 -7.14 18.39
C ASP A 84 7.69 -8.29 17.41
N LYS A 85 7.03 -9.45 17.58
CA LYS A 85 7.12 -10.59 16.67
C LYS A 85 5.78 -10.84 16.00
N PHE A 86 5.88 -11.27 14.75
CA PHE A 86 4.74 -11.65 13.94
C PHE A 86 4.73 -13.16 13.79
N ARG A 87 3.61 -13.80 14.09
CA ARG A 87 3.40 -15.22 13.84
C ARG A 87 2.26 -15.41 12.86
N ILE A 88 2.54 -16.06 11.74
CA ILE A 88 1.50 -16.54 10.84
C ILE A 88 0.70 -17.60 11.59
N ILE A 89 -0.59 -17.35 11.75
CA ILE A 89 -1.53 -18.28 12.38
C ILE A 89 -2.02 -19.28 11.34
N ARG A 90 -2.53 -18.77 10.22
CA ARG A 90 -3.12 -19.54 9.11
C ARG A 90 -3.25 -18.68 7.86
N GLU A 91 -3.55 -19.31 6.74
CA GLU A 91 -4.06 -18.61 5.56
C GLU A 91 -5.42 -17.97 5.87
N ALA A 92 -5.63 -16.76 5.38
CA ALA A 92 -6.87 -16.01 5.59
C ALA A 92 -8.03 -16.65 4.82
N ASP A 93 -9.23 -16.60 5.39
CA ASP A 93 -10.43 -17.07 4.70
C ASP A 93 -10.66 -16.23 3.41
N PRO A 94 -10.77 -16.85 2.22
CA PRO A 94 -11.05 -16.13 0.98
C PRO A 94 -12.31 -15.25 1.05
N LYS A 95 -13.31 -15.68 1.83
CA LYS A 95 -14.54 -14.91 2.05
C LYS A 95 -14.24 -13.60 2.80
N LEU A 96 -13.40 -13.64 3.84
CA LEU A 96 -12.98 -12.44 4.56
C LEU A 96 -12.28 -11.46 3.61
N ILE A 97 -11.36 -11.96 2.78
CA ILE A 97 -10.64 -11.14 1.80
C ILE A 97 -11.62 -10.46 0.84
N SER A 98 -12.54 -11.24 0.25
CA SER A 98 -13.55 -10.69 -0.67
C SER A 98 -14.45 -9.64 -0.02
N THR A 99 -14.84 -9.83 1.26
CA THR A 99 -15.63 -8.84 2.01
C THR A 99 -14.85 -7.54 2.18
N LEU A 100 -13.58 -7.62 2.58
CA LEU A 100 -12.74 -6.43 2.77
C LEU A 100 -12.44 -5.70 1.46
N GLU A 101 -12.21 -6.44 0.37
CA GLU A 101 -12.05 -5.86 -0.97
C GLU A 101 -13.32 -5.20 -1.47
N GLY A 102 -14.48 -5.79 -1.19
CA GLY A 102 -15.78 -5.21 -1.48
C GLY A 102 -15.98 -3.89 -0.72
N VAL A 103 -15.57 -3.81 0.55
CA VAL A 103 -15.62 -2.55 1.33
C VAL A 103 -14.66 -1.51 0.76
N ASP A 104 -13.43 -1.88 0.39
CA ASP A 104 -12.50 -0.95 -0.26
C ASP A 104 -13.06 -0.42 -1.59
N ALA A 105 -13.71 -1.28 -2.37
CA ALA A 105 -14.37 -0.90 -3.60
C ALA A 105 -15.54 0.07 -3.36
N LEU A 106 -16.31 -0.16 -2.29
CA LEU A 106 -17.38 0.73 -1.84
C LEU A 106 -16.85 2.11 -1.49
N ILE A 107 -15.79 2.19 -0.69
CA ILE A 107 -15.14 3.45 -0.30
C ILE A 107 -14.67 4.19 -1.54
N ARG A 108 -13.89 3.54 -2.42
CA ARG A 108 -13.39 4.15 -3.66
C ARG A 108 -14.52 4.64 -4.57
N HIS A 109 -15.63 3.90 -4.63
CA HIS A 109 -16.80 4.30 -5.39
C HIS A 109 -17.38 5.60 -4.83
N VAL A 110 -17.61 5.66 -3.51
CA VAL A 110 -18.20 6.83 -2.85
C VAL A 110 -17.29 8.06 -2.97
N GLU A 111 -15.98 7.89 -2.83
CA GLU A 111 -15.00 8.96 -3.04
C GLU A 111 -15.06 9.54 -4.46
N LYS A 112 -15.27 8.69 -5.47
CA LYS A 112 -15.25 9.09 -6.88
C LYS A 112 -16.60 9.61 -7.39
N HIS A 113 -17.70 9.03 -6.92
CA HIS A 113 -19.04 9.21 -7.50
C HIS A 113 -20.05 9.87 -6.54
N GLY A 114 -19.61 10.19 -5.32
CA GLY A 114 -20.45 10.73 -4.27
C GLY A 114 -21.27 9.64 -3.56
N PRO A 115 -22.30 10.04 -2.78
CA PRO A 115 -23.13 9.12 -2.04
C PRO A 115 -23.79 8.05 -2.93
N LEU A 116 -23.94 6.84 -2.38
CA LEU A 116 -24.69 5.76 -3.00
C LEU A 116 -26.14 6.20 -3.25
N THR A 117 -26.69 5.79 -4.38
CA THR A 117 -28.08 6.03 -4.74
C THR A 117 -28.78 4.69 -4.98
N LEU A 118 -29.80 4.42 -4.18
CA LEU A 118 -30.62 3.21 -4.31
C LEU A 118 -31.82 3.41 -5.25
N THR A 119 -31.83 4.51 -6.01
CA THR A 119 -32.90 4.87 -6.94
C THR A 119 -32.33 5.37 -8.28
N GLY A 120 -33.14 5.30 -9.33
CA GLY A 120 -32.74 5.74 -10.67
C GLY A 120 -31.65 4.87 -11.33
N ASN A 121 -30.96 5.44 -12.30
CA ASN A 121 -30.11 4.68 -13.25
C ASN A 121 -28.87 4.02 -12.62
N ARG A 122 -28.45 4.43 -11.42
CA ARG A 122 -27.30 3.85 -10.71
C ARG A 122 -27.70 2.84 -9.62
N ALA A 123 -29.00 2.72 -9.32
CA ALA A 123 -29.51 1.87 -8.24
C ALA A 123 -29.01 0.43 -8.30
N ALA A 124 -29.07 -0.20 -9.48
CA ALA A 124 -28.65 -1.58 -9.65
C ALA A 124 -27.14 -1.78 -9.43
N GLY A 125 -26.32 -0.79 -9.82
CA GLY A 125 -24.87 -0.84 -9.63
C GLY A 125 -24.49 -0.67 -8.16
N ASP A 126 -25.09 0.31 -7.49
CA ASP A 126 -24.81 0.62 -6.08
C ASP A 126 -25.35 -0.49 -5.15
N LEU A 127 -26.49 -1.10 -5.50
CA LEU A 127 -27.04 -2.26 -4.78
C LEU A 127 -26.11 -3.47 -4.88
N LYS A 128 -25.60 -3.76 -6.07
CA LYS A 128 -24.64 -4.85 -6.28
C LYS A 128 -23.35 -4.60 -5.50
N LEU A 129 -22.85 -3.37 -5.53
CA LEU A 129 -21.66 -2.98 -4.78
C LEU A 129 -21.83 -3.23 -3.27
N LEU A 130 -22.97 -2.85 -2.70
CA LEU A 130 -23.29 -3.13 -1.29
C LEU A 130 -23.34 -4.64 -0.98
N GLN A 131 -23.97 -5.43 -1.86
CA GLN A 131 -24.03 -6.89 -1.69
C GLN A 131 -22.65 -7.52 -1.75
N ASP A 132 -21.81 -7.11 -2.70
CA ASP A 132 -20.43 -7.58 -2.85
C ASP A 132 -19.56 -7.19 -1.64
N SER A 133 -19.85 -6.06 -0.96
CA SER A 133 -19.21 -5.67 0.31
C SER A 133 -19.75 -6.41 1.54
N GLY A 134 -20.69 -7.34 1.39
CA GLY A 134 -21.26 -8.14 2.47
C GLY A 134 -22.50 -7.55 3.16
N PHE A 135 -23.08 -6.46 2.62
CA PHE A 135 -24.33 -5.93 3.16
C PHE A 135 -25.53 -6.77 2.70
N THR A 136 -26.41 -7.10 3.65
CA THR A 136 -27.74 -7.61 3.32
C THR A 136 -28.65 -6.44 2.98
N VAL A 137 -28.98 -6.27 1.70
CA VAL A 137 -29.91 -5.23 1.27
C VAL A 137 -31.31 -5.83 1.10
N LYS A 138 -32.28 -5.30 1.85
CA LYS A 138 -33.71 -5.59 1.66
C LYS A 138 -34.33 -4.44 0.89
N VAL A 139 -35.01 -4.77 -0.21
CA VAL A 139 -35.81 -3.80 -0.97
C VAL A 139 -37.26 -4.00 -0.54
N ASP A 140 -37.78 -3.11 0.29
CA ASP A 140 -39.19 -3.14 0.68
C ASP A 140 -40.05 -2.82 -0.56
N GLY A 141 -40.84 -3.79 -1.05
CA GLY A 141 -41.77 -3.59 -2.18
C GLY A 141 -41.76 -4.64 -3.29
N GLN A 142 -41.08 -5.78 -3.11
CA GLN A 142 -41.32 -7.01 -3.88
C GLN A 142 -41.67 -8.17 -2.96
#